data_AF-A0AAD9HI27-F1
#
_entry.id   AF-A0AAD9HI27-F1
#
_cell.length_a   1.000
_cell.length_b   1.000
_cell.length_c   1.000
_cell.angle_alpha   90.00
_cell.angle_beta   90.00
_cell.angle_gamma   90.00
#
_symmetry.space_group_name_H-M   'P 1'
#
loop_
_entity.id
_entity.type
_entity.pdbx_description
1 polymer ?
#
loop_
_entity_poly.entity_id
_entity_poly.type
_entity_poly.pdbx_seq_one_letter_code
_entity_poly.pdbx_strand_id
1 'polypeptide(L)'
;MGLYWYYVDPLYPFLDQQKFEHSYRALFAGTTIDADERIFVSTLNLIFALSTQLIESMTPEQRESLSQAYFKRAQNLLQFCLWDTGSIELIQCLLIMSQYLQSTNNPHQTWMVVGSAVRISQGLGLHLPETSLELSNEAERNLVKRIWHGCILMDRMIAITHGRPAMISDQLASSVVLPSIPDAGDTTENGTQLDDASMHRLRYQGFFHKSLELYEVIHHAVLAFYSSTSPSRSPTHPNGAGQNSQSSPERPELDLGKALQLDQRLTKWEKSLPSFLKMSEPETALDEVFRRQAVILRIRLLHARMLLFRPMLACFCLSQSPEPAQTHEDLSSRVVQQCAMVCVEAAQSLISFIVQFQRHDGSLGLLPAWWYRVFYIYTAATVLVAARLRPAVFSSPDISRSWNQAMGLLHDHENLGPSARRCAAALQILSTKVFQDQQPQPAALPNSEVNPAVPNVSNDQQESFDMPFPYLTQDATAFDMDAISFDVSDFSWLNSMPGSL
;
A
#
# COMPACT_ATOMS: atom_id res chain seq x y z
N MET A 1 15.87 -3.71 19.24
CA MET A 1 16.10 -5.16 19.00
C MET A 1 14.83 -5.96 19.24
N GLY A 2 14.33 -6.11 20.48
CA GLY A 2 13.10 -6.89 20.74
C GLY A 2 11.89 -6.51 19.87
N LEU A 3 11.62 -5.21 19.70
CA LEU A 3 10.54 -4.73 18.81
C LEU A 3 10.72 -5.13 17.34
N TYR A 4 11.96 -5.21 16.84
CA TYR A 4 12.22 -5.62 15.46
C TYR A 4 11.90 -7.10 15.26
N TRP A 5 12.40 -7.96 16.14
CA TRP A 5 12.13 -9.40 16.09
C TRP A 5 10.65 -9.73 16.28
N TYR A 6 9.92 -8.89 17.02
CA TYR A 6 8.49 -9.10 17.27
C TYR A 6 7.56 -8.53 16.17
N TYR A 7 7.87 -7.35 15.62
CA TYR A 7 6.95 -6.65 14.71
C TYR A 7 7.39 -6.61 13.24
N VAL A 8 8.70 -6.68 12.97
CA VAL A 8 9.27 -6.47 11.62
C VAL A 8 9.67 -7.79 10.98
N ASP A 9 10.55 -8.54 11.65
CA ASP A 9 11.07 -9.81 11.14
C ASP A 9 9.98 -10.83 10.76
N PRO A 10 8.84 -10.97 11.50
CA PRO A 10 7.77 -11.89 11.08
C PRO A 10 7.12 -11.53 9.77
N LEU A 11 7.27 -10.29 9.31
CA LEU A 11 6.73 -9.81 8.04
C LEU A 11 7.80 -9.78 6.95
N TYR A 12 9.05 -9.57 7.35
CA TYR A 12 10.20 -9.30 6.51
C TYR A 12 11.44 -10.06 7.01
N PRO A 13 11.47 -11.40 6.89
CA PRO A 13 12.47 -12.27 7.53
C PRO A 13 13.78 -12.28 6.73
N PHE A 14 14.42 -11.12 6.63
CA PHE A 14 15.63 -10.92 5.84
C PHE A 14 16.90 -11.35 6.56
N LEU A 15 16.85 -11.43 7.89
CA LEU A 15 18.00 -11.77 8.73
C LEU A 15 17.91 -13.20 9.28
N ASP A 16 19.06 -13.76 9.64
CA ASP A 16 19.12 -14.89 10.55
C ASP A 16 19.21 -14.37 11.98
N GLN A 17 18.13 -14.51 12.75
CA GLN A 17 18.06 -14.00 14.12
C GLN A 17 19.17 -14.57 15.02
N GLN A 18 19.48 -15.86 14.90
CA GLN A 18 20.47 -16.50 15.78
C GLN A 18 21.88 -15.99 15.48
N LYS A 19 22.26 -15.93 14.19
CA LYS A 19 23.54 -15.36 13.76
C LYS A 19 23.63 -13.88 14.17
N PHE A 20 22.56 -13.10 13.97
CA PHE A 20 22.56 -11.67 14.29
C PHE A 20 22.68 -11.41 15.80
N GLU A 21 21.95 -12.15 16.63
CA GLU A 21 22.05 -12.03 18.09
C GLU A 21 23.42 -12.47 18.63
N HIS A 22 24.03 -13.48 18.02
CA HIS A 22 25.39 -13.89 18.35
C HIS A 22 26.38 -12.75 18.07
N SER A 23 26.35 -12.17 16.87
CA SER A 23 27.18 -11.02 16.49
C SER A 23 26.94 -9.80 17.39
N TYR A 24 25.69 -9.56 17.79
CA TYR A 24 25.35 -8.50 18.73
C TYR A 24 26.04 -8.71 20.09
N ARG A 25 25.93 -9.92 20.66
CA ARG A 25 26.58 -10.23 21.94
C ARG A 25 28.10 -10.15 21.83
N ALA A 26 28.67 -10.63 20.72
CA ALA A 26 30.11 -10.57 20.46
C ALA A 26 30.63 -9.12 20.39
N LEU A 27 29.92 -8.23 19.70
CA LEU A 27 30.26 -6.81 19.61
C LEU A 27 30.38 -6.17 21.01
N PHE A 28 29.38 -6.38 21.87
CA PHE A 28 29.39 -5.80 23.22
C PHE A 28 30.33 -6.52 24.20
N ALA A 29 30.69 -7.78 23.93
CA ALA A 29 31.72 -8.50 24.68
C ALA A 29 33.14 -8.12 24.24
N GLY A 30 33.30 -7.37 23.14
CA GLY A 30 34.61 -7.05 22.57
C GLY A 30 35.32 -8.25 21.93
N THR A 31 34.56 -9.26 21.50
CA THR A 31 35.08 -10.46 20.84
C THR A 31 34.95 -10.35 19.32
N THR A 32 35.64 -11.22 18.58
CA THR A 32 35.58 -11.26 17.12
C THR A 32 34.16 -11.51 16.61
N ILE A 33 33.74 -10.76 15.59
CA ILE A 33 32.45 -10.90 14.91
C ILE A 33 32.68 -11.61 13.57
N ASP A 34 31.84 -12.59 13.26
CA ASP A 34 31.84 -13.29 11.97
C ASP A 34 30.96 -12.55 10.93
N ALA A 35 31.27 -11.26 10.70
CA ALA A 35 30.60 -10.40 9.74
C ALA A 35 31.43 -9.13 9.51
N ASP A 36 31.15 -8.39 8.42
CA ASP A 36 31.64 -7.02 8.28
C ASP A 36 31.07 -6.15 9.41
N GLU A 37 31.93 -5.71 10.32
CA GLU A 37 31.53 -4.94 11.50
C GLU A 37 30.81 -3.64 11.12
N ARG A 38 31.21 -2.95 10.04
CA ARG A 38 30.59 -1.68 9.65
C ARG A 38 29.18 -1.90 9.12
N ILE A 39 28.99 -2.89 8.26
CA ILE A 39 27.66 -3.25 7.73
C ILE A 39 26.78 -3.76 8.87
N PHE A 40 27.32 -4.57 9.78
CA PHE A 40 26.60 -5.07 10.95
C PHE A 40 26.13 -3.92 11.85
N VAL A 41 27.03 -3.01 12.24
CA VAL A 41 26.68 -1.86 13.10
C VAL A 41 25.74 -0.89 12.36
N SER A 42 25.89 -0.73 11.04
CA SER A 42 24.94 0.03 10.22
C SER A 42 23.54 -0.59 10.27
N THR A 43 23.45 -1.91 10.06
CA THR A 43 22.20 -2.67 10.14
C THR A 43 21.56 -2.58 11.53
N LEU A 44 22.36 -2.66 12.59
CA LEU A 44 21.89 -2.51 13.97
C LEU A 44 21.29 -1.11 14.22
N ASN A 45 21.93 -0.06 13.70
CA ASN A 45 21.39 1.30 13.77
C ASN A 45 20.07 1.41 12.98
N LEU A 46 19.94 0.77 11.81
CA LEU A 46 18.67 0.74 11.07
C LEU A 46 17.57 0.00 11.83
N ILE A 47 17.90 -1.12 12.49
CA ILE A 47 16.98 -1.84 13.38
C ILE A 47 16.49 -0.92 14.50
N PHE A 48 17.37 -0.10 15.10
CA PHE A 48 16.97 0.85 16.12
C PHE A 48 16.14 2.01 15.57
N ALA A 49 16.51 2.57 14.41
CA ALA A 49 15.74 3.61 13.74
C ALA A 49 14.31 3.14 13.43
N LEU A 50 14.17 1.97 12.81
CA LEU A 50 12.88 1.37 12.48
C LEU A 50 12.09 0.99 13.73
N SER A 51 12.73 0.37 14.74
CA SER A 51 12.05 0.02 16.00
C SER A 51 11.51 1.24 16.71
N THR A 52 12.24 2.37 16.69
CA THR A 52 11.81 3.64 17.29
C THR A 52 10.53 4.13 16.62
N GLN A 53 10.41 3.99 15.31
CA GLN A 53 9.22 4.38 14.55
C GLN A 53 7.95 3.57 14.89
N LEU A 54 8.09 2.42 15.55
CA LEU A 54 7.00 1.56 16.00
C LEU A 54 6.54 1.86 17.44
N ILE A 55 7.21 2.77 18.16
CA ILE A 55 6.83 3.14 19.53
C ILE A 55 5.77 4.26 19.45
N GLU A 56 4.51 3.86 19.36
CA GLU A 56 3.39 4.78 19.13
C GLU A 56 3.07 5.66 20.35
N SER A 57 3.48 5.25 21.55
CA SER A 57 3.38 6.06 22.77
C SER A 57 4.37 7.23 22.85
N MET A 58 5.41 7.25 22.01
CA MET A 58 6.35 8.39 21.93
C MET A 58 5.79 9.49 21.04
N THR A 59 6.08 10.76 21.39
CA THR A 59 5.66 11.90 20.57
C THR A 59 6.33 11.86 19.18
N PRO A 60 5.70 12.43 18.13
CA PRO A 60 6.27 12.48 16.79
C PRO A 60 7.68 13.08 16.75
N GLU A 61 7.93 14.15 17.49
CA GLU A 61 9.20 14.88 17.48
C GLU A 61 10.32 14.05 18.10
N GLN A 62 10.04 13.37 19.21
CA GLN A 62 11.00 12.48 19.87
C GLN A 62 11.32 11.27 18.98
N ARG A 63 10.29 10.66 18.38
CA ARG A 63 10.42 9.52 17.48
C ARG A 63 11.26 9.88 16.26
N GLU A 64 10.97 11.01 15.63
CA GLU A 64 11.70 11.49 14.46
C GLU A 64 13.16 11.77 14.83
N SER A 65 13.41 12.58 15.86
CA SER A 65 14.77 12.94 16.30
C SER A 65 15.63 11.72 16.62
N LEU A 66 15.12 10.77 17.42
CA LEU A 66 15.85 9.56 17.79
C LEU A 66 16.07 8.63 16.59
N SER A 67 15.03 8.40 15.79
CA SER A 67 15.14 7.50 14.63
C SER A 67 16.10 8.07 13.59
N GLN A 68 16.09 9.38 13.36
CA GLN A 68 16.99 10.07 12.44
C GLN A 68 18.44 10.04 12.94
N ALA A 69 18.67 10.15 14.26
CA ALA A 69 20.00 10.02 14.83
C ALA A 69 20.61 8.63 14.56
N TYR A 70 19.83 7.56 14.74
CA TYR A 70 20.26 6.21 14.38
C TYR A 70 20.45 6.06 12.87
N PHE A 71 19.52 6.55 12.06
CA PHE A 71 19.61 6.47 10.60
C PHE A 71 20.86 7.18 10.06
N LYS A 72 21.18 8.37 10.56
CA LYS A 72 22.39 9.11 10.16
C LYS A 72 23.67 8.35 10.51
N ARG A 73 23.72 7.67 11.67
CA ARG A 73 24.83 6.78 12.01
C ARG A 73 24.94 5.61 11.04
N ALA A 74 23.82 4.98 10.70
CA ALA A 74 23.79 3.90 9.72
C ALA A 74 24.33 4.35 8.35
N GLN A 75 23.90 5.52 7.87
CA GLN A 75 24.38 6.10 6.60
C GLN A 75 25.89 6.39 6.64
N ASN A 76 26.41 6.97 7.72
CA ASN A 76 27.83 7.27 7.85
C ASN A 76 28.71 6.01 7.89
N LEU A 77 28.17 4.90 8.42
CA LEU A 77 28.86 3.61 8.50
C LEU A 77 28.78 2.84 7.17
N LEU A 78 27.70 3.01 6.42
CA LEU A 78 27.49 2.34 5.15
C LEU A 78 28.35 2.99 4.05
N GLN A 79 29.57 2.51 3.88
CA GLN A 79 30.44 2.91 2.78
C GLN A 79 30.01 2.18 1.51
N PHE A 80 29.00 2.73 0.84
CA PHE A 80 28.50 2.21 -0.41
C PHE A 80 29.38 2.68 -1.58
N CYS A 81 30.25 1.80 -2.06
CA CYS A 81 31.01 2.03 -3.28
C CYS A 81 30.26 1.40 -4.47
N LEU A 82 29.89 2.23 -5.46
CA LEU A 82 29.15 1.80 -6.65
C LEU A 82 29.89 0.76 -7.51
N TRP A 83 31.21 0.65 -7.34
CA TRP A 83 32.08 -0.22 -8.13
C TRP A 83 32.34 -1.57 -7.47
N ASP A 84 31.94 -1.74 -6.20
CA ASP A 84 32.14 -2.98 -5.46
C ASP A 84 31.04 -3.99 -5.82
N THR A 85 31.38 -5.28 -5.82
CA THR A 85 30.43 -6.37 -6.13
C THR A 85 29.26 -6.45 -5.13
N GLY A 86 29.45 -5.91 -3.92
CA GLY A 86 28.50 -5.96 -2.81
C GLY A 86 28.56 -7.28 -2.04
N SER A 87 27.67 -7.43 -1.06
CA SER A 87 27.57 -8.64 -0.22
C SER A 87 26.13 -8.94 0.17
N ILE A 88 25.88 -10.13 0.72
CA ILE A 88 24.56 -10.52 1.24
C ILE A 88 24.13 -9.59 2.38
N GLU A 89 25.06 -9.27 3.29
CA GLU A 89 24.84 -8.38 4.43
C GLU A 89 24.49 -6.96 3.95
N LEU A 90 25.11 -6.50 2.86
CA LEU A 90 24.76 -5.22 2.25
C LEU A 90 23.33 -5.23 1.71
N ILE A 91 22.91 -6.30 1.02
CA ILE A 91 21.52 -6.43 0.54
C ILE A 91 20.54 -6.43 1.72
N GLN A 92 20.81 -7.20 2.77
CA GLN A 92 19.99 -7.22 3.99
C GLN A 92 19.89 -5.83 4.64
N CYS A 93 21.02 -5.13 4.75
CA CYS A 93 21.08 -3.76 5.26
C CYS A 93 20.23 -2.81 4.43
N LEU A 94 20.32 -2.85 3.10
CA LEU A 94 19.52 -2.03 2.18
C LEU A 94 18.02 -2.37 2.26
N LEU A 95 17.64 -3.64 2.37
CA LEU A 95 16.25 -4.04 2.54
C LEU A 95 15.67 -3.49 3.86
N ILE A 96 16.41 -3.55 4.97
CA ILE A 96 15.97 -2.96 6.25
C ILE A 96 15.96 -1.43 6.17
N MET A 97 16.93 -0.83 5.48
CA MET A 97 16.96 0.61 5.22
C MET A 97 15.71 1.07 4.48
N SER A 98 15.27 0.31 3.47
CA SER A 98 14.04 0.61 2.72
C SER A 98 12.78 0.51 3.59
N GLN A 99 12.75 -0.37 4.60
CA GLN A 99 11.64 -0.45 5.55
C GLN A 99 11.57 0.79 6.44
N TYR A 100 12.72 1.29 6.92
CA TYR A 100 12.77 2.56 7.66
C TYR A 100 12.37 3.74 6.77
N LEU A 101 12.92 3.85 5.56
CA LEU A 101 12.66 5.00 4.69
C LEU A 101 11.18 5.17 4.33
N GLN A 102 10.39 4.08 4.32
CA GLN A 102 8.94 4.14 4.13
C GLN A 102 8.18 4.85 5.27
N SER A 103 8.75 4.96 6.47
CA SER A 103 8.16 5.78 7.55
C SER A 103 8.53 7.26 7.42
N THR A 104 9.34 7.65 6.42
CA THR A 104 9.85 9.02 6.23
C THR A 104 9.30 9.63 4.95
N ASN A 105 9.47 10.95 4.78
CA ASN A 105 9.03 11.66 3.58
C ASN A 105 10.05 11.61 2.42
N ASN A 106 10.72 10.46 2.21
CA ASN A 106 11.80 10.31 1.23
C ASN A 106 11.54 9.21 0.19
N PRO A 107 10.43 9.27 -0.59
CA PRO A 107 10.03 8.20 -1.51
C PRO A 107 11.08 7.89 -2.60
N HIS A 108 11.82 8.91 -3.06
CA HIS A 108 12.92 8.71 -4.01
C HIS A 108 14.05 7.88 -3.40
N GLN A 109 14.47 8.17 -2.16
CA GLN A 109 15.52 7.39 -1.49
C GLN A 109 15.09 5.94 -1.28
N THR A 110 13.84 5.71 -0.85
CA THR A 110 13.28 4.37 -0.71
C THR A 110 13.41 3.57 -2.00
N TRP A 111 12.98 4.15 -3.12
CA TRP A 111 13.05 3.50 -4.43
C TRP A 111 14.47 3.22 -4.88
N MET A 112 15.40 4.17 -4.69
CA MET A 112 16.81 3.98 -5.03
C MET A 112 17.46 2.88 -4.20
N VAL A 113 17.19 2.83 -2.89
CA VAL A 113 17.73 1.80 -1.99
C VAL A 113 17.24 0.40 -2.36
N VAL A 114 15.95 0.26 -2.67
CA VAL A 114 15.40 -1.01 -3.18
C VAL A 114 16.05 -1.38 -4.51
N GLY A 115 16.20 -0.44 -5.44
CA GLY A 115 16.87 -0.68 -6.71
C GLY A 115 18.32 -1.13 -6.56
N SER A 116 19.08 -0.52 -5.65
CA SER A 116 20.42 -0.97 -5.32
C SER A 116 20.43 -2.40 -4.78
N ALA A 117 19.52 -2.72 -3.85
CA ALA A 117 19.41 -4.08 -3.31
C ALA A 117 19.13 -5.11 -4.42
N VAL A 118 18.22 -4.80 -5.36
CA VAL A 118 17.91 -5.67 -6.50
C VAL A 118 19.13 -5.84 -7.41
N ARG A 119 19.82 -4.76 -7.77
CA ARG A 119 20.98 -4.81 -8.69
C ARG A 119 22.16 -5.57 -8.09
N ILE A 120 22.43 -5.39 -6.80
CA ILE A 120 23.48 -6.15 -6.10
C ILE A 120 23.10 -7.62 -6.00
N SER A 121 21.83 -7.92 -5.67
CA SER A 121 21.31 -9.29 -5.63
C SER A 121 21.42 -10.00 -6.98
N GLN A 122 21.14 -9.29 -8.07
CA GLN A 122 21.37 -9.78 -9.43
C GLN A 122 22.85 -9.98 -9.74
N GLY A 123 23.71 -9.03 -9.36
CA GLY A 123 25.16 -9.12 -9.54
C GLY A 123 25.79 -10.31 -8.80
N LEU A 124 25.26 -10.67 -7.63
CA LEU A 124 25.66 -11.86 -6.87
C LEU A 124 24.98 -13.15 -7.35
N GLY A 125 24.10 -13.08 -8.35
CA GLY A 125 23.43 -14.25 -8.92
C GLY A 125 22.28 -14.81 -8.08
N LEU A 126 21.73 -14.11 -7.08
CA LEU A 126 20.73 -14.71 -6.18
C LEU A 126 19.38 -15.03 -6.86
N HIS A 127 19.17 -14.48 -8.06
CA HIS A 127 18.06 -14.78 -8.96
C HIS A 127 18.25 -16.07 -9.77
N LEU A 128 19.42 -16.70 -9.68
CA LEU A 128 19.74 -17.94 -10.35
C LEU A 128 19.50 -19.11 -9.38
N PRO A 129 18.71 -20.13 -9.75
CA PRO A 129 18.52 -21.31 -8.91
C PRO A 129 19.84 -21.98 -8.51
N GLU A 130 20.80 -22.01 -9.43
CA GLU A 130 22.11 -22.64 -9.30
C GLU A 130 22.90 -22.07 -8.11
N THR A 131 22.88 -20.75 -7.92
CA THR A 131 23.57 -20.08 -6.80
C THR A 131 23.10 -20.60 -5.45
N SER A 132 21.80 -20.88 -5.31
CA SER A 132 21.28 -21.48 -4.07
C SER A 132 21.61 -22.96 -3.97
N LEU A 133 21.78 -23.70 -5.07
CA LEU A 133 22.08 -25.13 -5.06
C LEU A 133 23.55 -25.43 -4.76
N GLU A 134 24.46 -24.52 -5.11
CA GLU A 134 25.90 -24.63 -4.84
C GLU A 134 26.25 -24.51 -3.35
N LEU A 135 25.39 -23.87 -2.56
CA LEU A 135 25.58 -23.71 -1.12
C LEU A 135 25.32 -25.03 -0.38
N SER A 136 26.32 -25.50 0.37
CA SER A 136 26.23 -26.77 1.09
C SER A 136 25.31 -26.70 2.33
N ASN A 137 25.25 -25.55 3.00
CA ASN A 137 24.45 -25.34 4.21
C ASN A 137 22.99 -24.97 3.87
N GLU A 138 22.03 -25.76 4.35
CA GLU A 138 20.61 -25.53 4.10
C GLU A 138 20.10 -24.19 4.65
N ALA A 139 20.58 -23.77 5.82
CA ALA A 139 20.17 -22.49 6.41
C ALA A 139 20.59 -21.31 5.51
N GLU A 140 21.76 -21.39 4.91
CA GLU A 140 22.28 -20.38 3.96
C GLU A 140 21.52 -20.41 2.64
N ARG A 141 21.22 -21.60 2.12
CA ARG A 141 20.33 -21.76 0.94
C ARG A 141 19.01 -21.05 1.15
N ASN A 142 18.35 -21.33 2.27
CA ASN A 142 17.05 -20.75 2.61
C ASN A 142 17.15 -19.24 2.85
N LEU A 143 18.24 -18.75 3.45
CA LEU A 143 18.47 -17.31 3.62
C LEU A 143 18.64 -16.58 2.29
N VAL A 144 19.48 -17.09 1.38
CA VAL A 144 19.70 -16.48 0.06
C VAL A 144 18.40 -16.39 -0.75
N LYS A 145 17.62 -17.47 -0.77
CA LYS A 145 16.29 -17.46 -1.40
C LYS A 145 15.38 -16.40 -0.78
N ARG A 146 15.29 -16.35 0.56
CA ARG A 146 14.48 -15.33 1.26
C ARG A 146 14.91 -13.91 0.93
N ILE A 147 16.21 -13.66 0.77
CA ILE A 147 16.73 -12.34 0.42
C ILE A 147 16.33 -11.96 -1.01
N TRP A 148 16.47 -12.86 -1.99
CA TRP A 148 16.01 -12.62 -3.37
C TRP A 148 14.50 -12.33 -3.41
N HIS A 149 13.70 -13.14 -2.74
CA HIS A 149 12.26 -12.89 -2.64
C HIS A 149 11.94 -11.63 -1.82
N GLY A 150 12.80 -11.23 -0.88
CA GLY A 150 12.71 -9.96 -0.19
C GLY A 150 12.86 -8.79 -1.17
N CYS A 151 13.82 -8.87 -2.09
CA CYS A 151 13.96 -7.91 -3.18
C CYS A 151 12.70 -7.85 -4.07
N ILE A 152 12.12 -9.00 -4.43
CA ILE A 152 10.86 -9.05 -5.22
C ILE A 152 9.73 -8.36 -4.46
N LEU A 153 9.49 -8.74 -3.21
CA LEU A 153 8.42 -8.17 -2.38
C LEU A 153 8.57 -6.64 -2.27
N MET A 154 9.78 -6.17 -2.01
CA MET A 154 10.06 -4.74 -1.88
C MET A 154 9.89 -4.00 -3.20
N ASP A 155 10.38 -4.53 -4.32
CA ASP A 155 10.21 -3.95 -5.64
C ASP A 155 8.72 -3.79 -5.99
N ARG A 156 7.90 -4.83 -5.80
CA ARG A 156 6.44 -4.76 -6.02
C ARG A 156 5.78 -3.75 -5.11
N MET A 157 6.06 -3.80 -3.81
CA MET A 157 5.44 -2.94 -2.82
C MET A 157 5.72 -1.45 -3.10
N ILE A 158 6.99 -1.09 -3.34
CA ILE A 158 7.38 0.29 -3.62
C ILE A 158 6.83 0.77 -4.96
N ALA A 159 6.81 -0.08 -5.99
CA ALA A 159 6.22 0.22 -7.29
C ALA A 159 4.73 0.60 -7.15
N ILE A 160 3.97 -0.21 -6.43
CA ILE A 160 2.55 0.04 -6.14
C ILE A 160 2.41 1.33 -5.34
N THR A 161 3.07 1.47 -4.18
CA THR A 161 2.85 2.62 -3.28
C THR A 161 3.23 3.97 -3.88
N HIS A 162 4.24 4.02 -4.76
CA HIS A 162 4.75 5.27 -5.33
C HIS A 162 4.41 5.46 -6.81
N GLY A 163 3.61 4.58 -7.42
CA GLY A 163 3.26 4.64 -8.84
C GLY A 163 4.48 4.56 -9.76
N ARG A 164 5.52 3.82 -9.35
CA ARG A 164 6.75 3.65 -10.13
C ARG A 164 6.76 2.29 -10.83
N PRO A 165 7.44 2.14 -11.98
CA PRO A 165 7.64 0.83 -12.58
C PRO A 165 8.44 -0.09 -11.64
N ALA A 166 8.00 -1.33 -11.55
CA ALA A 166 8.76 -2.40 -10.92
C ALA A 166 9.90 -2.84 -11.87
N MET A 167 11.05 -3.24 -11.32
CA MET A 167 12.23 -3.56 -12.14
C MET A 167 12.45 -5.05 -12.39
N ILE A 168 11.88 -5.92 -11.56
CA ILE A 168 12.02 -7.38 -11.73
C ILE A 168 10.94 -7.87 -12.70
N SER A 169 11.28 -8.69 -13.69
CA SER A 169 10.30 -9.31 -14.59
C SER A 169 9.63 -10.54 -13.96
N ASP A 170 8.46 -10.95 -14.45
CA ASP A 170 7.77 -12.16 -13.97
C ASP A 170 8.62 -13.43 -14.13
N GLN A 171 9.41 -13.50 -15.20
CA GLN A 171 10.35 -14.60 -15.45
C GLN A 171 11.42 -14.67 -14.35
N LEU A 172 11.99 -13.52 -13.95
CA LEU A 172 12.98 -13.48 -12.88
C LEU A 172 12.33 -13.73 -11.52
N ALA A 173 11.11 -13.24 -11.28
CA ALA A 173 10.41 -13.43 -10.02
C ALA A 173 10.07 -14.91 -9.75
N SER A 174 9.84 -15.69 -10.80
CA SER A 174 9.50 -17.12 -10.74
C SER A 174 10.69 -18.08 -10.86
N SER A 175 11.89 -17.56 -11.10
CA SER A 175 13.10 -18.37 -11.33
C SER A 175 13.48 -19.22 -10.11
N VAL A 176 13.42 -18.64 -8.91
CA VAL A 176 13.82 -19.28 -7.65
C VAL A 176 12.56 -19.71 -6.90
N VAL A 177 12.57 -20.94 -6.40
CA VAL A 177 11.44 -21.53 -5.67
C VAL A 177 11.71 -21.53 -4.16
N LEU A 178 10.79 -20.92 -3.40
CA LEU A 178 10.73 -21.01 -1.94
C LEU A 178 10.20 -22.39 -1.49
N PRO A 179 10.63 -22.89 -0.33
CA PRO A 179 10.07 -24.13 0.23
C PRO A 179 8.55 -24.06 0.40
N SER A 180 7.85 -25.18 0.18
CA SER A 180 6.41 -25.26 0.46
C SER A 180 6.13 -25.10 1.96
N ILE A 181 5.04 -24.42 2.30
CA ILE A 181 4.58 -24.27 3.69
C ILE A 181 3.74 -25.51 4.02
N PRO A 182 4.12 -26.33 5.01
CA PRO A 182 3.30 -27.47 5.41
C PRO A 182 2.06 -26.97 6.14
N ASP A 183 0.89 -27.49 5.79
CA ASP A 183 -0.32 -27.26 6.58
C ASP A 183 -0.24 -28.07 7.89
N ALA A 184 -1.02 -27.68 8.90
CA ALA A 184 -1.03 -28.33 10.21
C ALA A 184 -1.44 -29.82 10.20
N GLY A 185 -1.80 -30.37 9.04
CA GLY A 185 -2.09 -31.79 8.81
C GLY A 185 -1.20 -32.49 7.78
N ASP A 186 -0.21 -31.81 7.19
CA ASP A 186 0.67 -32.44 6.20
C ASP A 186 1.70 -33.33 6.91
N THR A 187 1.45 -34.64 6.84
CA THR A 187 2.49 -35.64 7.13
C THR A 187 3.45 -35.61 5.94
N THR A 188 4.74 -35.36 6.17
CA THR A 188 5.75 -35.36 5.10
C THR A 188 5.69 -36.67 4.30
N GLU A 189 6.01 -36.63 3.00
CA GLU A 189 5.98 -37.79 2.10
C GLU A 189 6.82 -39.00 2.59
N ASN A 190 7.73 -38.77 3.55
CA ASN A 190 8.60 -39.78 4.15
C ASN A 190 8.16 -40.26 5.55
N GLY A 191 7.02 -39.80 6.08
CA GLY A 191 6.53 -40.19 7.42
C GLY A 191 7.36 -39.67 8.60
N THR A 192 8.37 -38.83 8.36
CA THR A 192 9.17 -38.20 9.41
C THR A 192 8.45 -36.93 9.89
N GLN A 193 7.96 -36.94 11.13
CA GLN A 193 7.42 -35.73 11.75
C GLN A 193 8.53 -34.68 11.85
N LEU A 194 8.31 -33.49 11.28
CA LEU A 194 9.15 -32.33 11.55
C LEU A 194 9.04 -32.00 13.05
N ASP A 195 10.15 -31.64 13.69
CA ASP A 195 10.09 -31.16 15.07
C ASP A 195 9.26 -29.86 15.17
N ASP A 196 8.70 -29.60 16.35
CA ASP A 196 7.83 -28.44 16.60
C ASP A 196 8.52 -27.11 16.24
N ALA A 197 9.84 -27.03 16.43
CA ALA A 197 10.63 -25.83 16.15
C ALA A 197 10.76 -25.55 14.65
N SER A 198 10.99 -26.59 13.85
CA SER A 198 11.07 -26.53 12.38
C SER A 198 9.70 -26.20 11.82
N MET A 199 8.65 -26.82 12.36
CA MET A 199 7.28 -26.51 11.98
C MET A 199 6.91 -25.07 12.28
N HIS A 200 7.25 -24.58 13.47
CA HIS A 200 7.05 -23.18 13.83
C HIS A 200 7.79 -22.23 12.88
N ARG A 201 9.04 -22.55 12.51
CA ARG A 201 9.85 -21.75 11.58
C ARG A 201 9.24 -21.71 10.17
N LEU A 202 8.75 -22.85 9.66
CA LEU A 202 8.07 -22.92 8.36
C LEU A 202 6.75 -22.15 8.37
N ARG A 203 5.97 -22.24 9.46
CA ARG A 203 4.74 -21.44 9.64
C ARG A 203 5.02 -19.95 9.69
N TYR A 204 6.13 -19.55 10.31
CA TYR A 204 6.58 -18.16 10.37
C TYR A 204 6.93 -17.59 8.98
N GLN A 205 7.42 -18.44 8.06
CA GLN A 205 7.60 -18.08 6.65
C GLN A 205 6.28 -18.07 5.86
N GLY A 206 5.22 -18.66 6.42
CA GLY A 206 3.86 -18.71 5.90
C GLY A 206 3.35 -17.37 5.36
N PHE A 207 3.44 -16.35 6.22
CA PHE A 207 3.02 -14.99 5.88
C PHE A 207 3.82 -14.40 4.73
N PHE A 208 5.14 -14.61 4.73
CA PHE A 208 6.03 -14.06 3.71
C PHE A 208 5.70 -14.63 2.32
N HIS A 209 5.46 -15.95 2.20
CA HIS A 209 5.12 -16.55 0.91
C HIS A 209 3.74 -16.11 0.45
N LYS A 210 2.74 -16.10 1.34
CA LYS A 210 1.41 -15.64 0.97
C LYS A 210 1.37 -14.15 0.63
N SER A 211 2.24 -13.34 1.23
CA SER A 211 2.44 -11.96 0.81
C SER A 211 3.00 -11.87 -0.60
N LEU A 212 4.03 -12.64 -0.95
CA LEU A 212 4.59 -12.68 -2.31
C LEU A 212 3.51 -13.04 -3.35
N GLU A 213 2.77 -14.14 -3.12
CA GLU A 213 1.69 -14.55 -4.01
C GLU A 213 0.65 -13.43 -4.23
N LEU A 214 0.28 -12.72 -3.16
CA LEU A 214 -0.69 -11.62 -3.23
C LEU A 214 -0.12 -10.43 -4.04
N TYR A 215 1.11 -10.01 -3.74
CA TYR A 215 1.75 -8.89 -4.43
C TYR A 215 2.01 -9.17 -5.91
N GLU A 216 2.18 -10.44 -6.30
CA GLU A 216 2.20 -10.84 -7.71
C GLU A 216 0.84 -10.66 -8.39
N VAL A 217 -0.28 -10.93 -7.71
CA VAL A 217 -1.61 -10.62 -8.27
C VAL A 217 -1.81 -9.10 -8.41
N ILE A 218 -1.41 -8.33 -7.39
CA ILE A 218 -1.49 -6.86 -7.43
C ILE A 218 -0.61 -6.29 -8.55
N HIS A 219 0.60 -6.81 -8.73
CA HIS A 219 1.51 -6.39 -9.80
C HIS A 219 0.85 -6.53 -11.18
N HIS A 220 0.22 -7.66 -11.45
CA HIS A 220 -0.52 -7.87 -12.71
C HIS A 220 -1.74 -6.95 -12.85
N ALA A 221 -2.42 -6.59 -11.76
CA ALA A 221 -3.50 -5.60 -11.79
C ALA A 221 -2.97 -4.20 -12.16
N VAL A 222 -1.84 -3.80 -11.60
CA VAL A 222 -1.16 -2.53 -11.94
C VAL A 222 -0.71 -2.51 -13.40
N LEU A 223 -0.14 -3.61 -13.90
CA LEU A 223 0.22 -3.72 -15.32
C LEU A 223 -1.00 -3.62 -16.24
N ALA A 224 -2.11 -4.25 -15.88
CA ALA A 224 -3.32 -4.27 -16.70
C ALA A 224 -4.05 -2.91 -16.75
N PHE A 225 -4.13 -2.20 -15.63
CA PHE A 225 -5.03 -1.04 -15.52
C PHE A 225 -4.34 0.30 -15.24
N TYR A 226 -3.06 0.30 -14.86
CA TYR A 226 -2.34 1.51 -14.44
C TYR A 226 -1.07 1.80 -15.25
N SER A 227 -0.62 0.86 -16.07
CA SER A 227 0.59 1.04 -16.90
C SER A 227 0.30 1.65 -18.28
N SER A 228 -0.97 1.91 -18.59
CA SER A 228 -1.41 2.56 -19.83
C SER A 228 -1.11 4.06 -19.81
N THR A 229 0.16 4.40 -20.03
CA THR A 229 0.50 5.64 -20.73
C THR A 229 0.18 5.42 -22.21
N SER A 230 -0.98 5.90 -22.64
CA SER A 230 -1.42 6.17 -24.02
C SER A 230 -0.64 5.47 -25.16
N PRO A 231 -1.20 4.43 -25.79
CA PRO A 231 -0.77 4.02 -27.12
C PRO A 231 -1.53 4.84 -28.18
N SER A 232 -1.06 6.06 -28.50
CA SER A 232 -1.14 6.63 -29.87
C SER A 232 -0.51 8.03 -29.96
N ARG A 233 0.81 8.09 -30.14
CA ARG A 233 1.35 8.91 -31.23
C ARG A 233 1.97 7.92 -32.20
N SER A 234 1.19 7.50 -33.19
CA SER A 234 1.75 6.90 -34.38
C SER A 234 2.86 7.82 -34.92
N PRO A 235 4.01 7.30 -35.37
CA PRO A 235 4.94 8.10 -36.14
C PRO A 235 4.20 8.51 -37.41
N THR A 236 3.96 9.81 -37.54
CA THR A 236 3.38 10.44 -38.73
C THR A 236 4.18 10.02 -39.95
N HIS A 237 3.61 9.16 -40.79
CA HIS A 237 3.96 9.12 -42.20
C HIS A 237 3.36 10.37 -42.84
N PRO A 238 4.16 11.28 -43.43
CA PRO A 238 3.61 12.40 -44.19
C PRO A 238 3.33 11.86 -45.59
N ASN A 239 2.08 11.47 -45.87
CA ASN A 239 1.49 11.53 -47.21
C ASN A 239 0.06 10.96 -47.22
N GLY A 240 -0.89 11.73 -47.73
CA GLY A 240 -2.12 11.19 -48.33
C GLY A 240 -3.42 11.71 -47.72
N ALA A 241 -4.06 12.59 -48.49
CA ALA A 241 -5.36 13.20 -48.26
C ALA A 241 -6.50 12.28 -47.80
N GLY A 242 -7.31 12.79 -46.86
CA GLY A 242 -8.77 12.68 -46.88
C GLY A 242 -9.39 11.50 -46.14
N GLN A 243 -9.88 11.77 -44.92
CA GLN A 243 -11.28 11.51 -44.52
C GLN A 243 -11.55 12.09 -43.13
N ASN A 244 -12.62 12.89 -43.05
CA ASN A 244 -13.18 13.39 -41.80
C ASN A 244 -13.88 12.23 -41.08
N SER A 245 -13.29 11.74 -40.01
CA SER A 245 -14.00 11.00 -38.97
C SER A 245 -13.71 11.69 -37.64
N GLN A 246 -14.72 12.36 -37.09
CA GLN A 246 -14.77 12.76 -35.69
C GLN A 246 -14.78 11.48 -34.85
N SER A 247 -13.60 10.91 -34.58
CA SER A 247 -13.44 9.94 -33.52
C SER A 247 -13.46 10.74 -32.22
N SER A 248 -14.58 10.67 -31.48
CA SER A 248 -14.59 10.93 -30.04
C SER A 248 -13.35 10.28 -29.41
N PRO A 249 -12.70 10.88 -28.40
CA PRO A 249 -11.62 10.19 -27.70
C PRO A 249 -12.21 8.89 -27.15
N GLU A 250 -11.89 7.76 -27.79
CA GLU A 250 -12.33 6.44 -27.37
C GLU A 250 -11.77 6.24 -25.97
N ARG A 251 -12.68 6.20 -24.98
CA ARG A 251 -12.32 5.88 -23.60
C ARG A 251 -11.58 4.53 -23.66
N PRO A 252 -10.41 4.38 -23.02
CA PRO A 252 -9.69 3.12 -23.04
C PRO A 252 -10.64 2.01 -22.59
N GLU A 253 -10.88 1.05 -23.47
CA GLU A 253 -11.81 -0.04 -23.23
C GLU A 253 -11.27 -0.86 -22.04
N LEU A 254 -12.05 -0.93 -20.96
CA LEU A 254 -11.69 -1.69 -19.77
C LEU A 254 -11.70 -3.18 -20.10
N ASP A 255 -10.56 -3.86 -19.90
CA ASP A 255 -10.51 -5.32 -20.00
C ASP A 255 -11.17 -5.99 -18.79
N LEU A 256 -12.51 -6.09 -18.85
CA LEU A 256 -13.32 -6.74 -17.82
C LEU A 256 -12.96 -8.23 -17.66
N GLY A 257 -12.55 -8.90 -18.75
CA GLY A 257 -12.12 -10.29 -18.71
C GLY A 257 -10.90 -10.46 -17.81
N LYS A 258 -9.91 -9.58 -17.96
CA LYS A 258 -8.71 -9.54 -17.11
C LYS A 258 -9.05 -9.22 -15.67
N ALA A 259 -9.96 -8.28 -15.42
CA ALA A 259 -10.39 -7.94 -14.07
C ALA A 259 -10.98 -9.16 -13.33
N LEU A 260 -11.91 -9.87 -13.98
CA LEU A 260 -12.53 -11.07 -13.41
C LEU A 260 -11.53 -12.21 -13.19
N GLN A 261 -10.57 -12.41 -14.11
CA GLN A 261 -9.49 -13.40 -13.93
C GLN A 261 -8.61 -13.08 -12.72
N LEU A 262 -8.27 -11.80 -12.51
CA LEU A 262 -7.46 -11.37 -11.38
C LEU A 262 -8.24 -11.50 -10.06
N ASP A 263 -9.53 -11.18 -10.03
CA ASP A 263 -10.37 -11.40 -8.86
C ASP A 263 -10.52 -12.89 -8.52
N GLN A 264 -10.64 -13.75 -9.54
CA GLN A 264 -10.63 -15.20 -9.33
C GLN A 264 -9.31 -15.67 -8.70
N ARG A 265 -8.17 -15.09 -9.10
CA ARG A 265 -6.86 -15.37 -8.48
C ARG A 265 -6.81 -14.90 -7.02
N LEU A 266 -7.33 -13.71 -6.70
CA LEU A 266 -7.44 -13.23 -5.31
C LEU A 266 -8.31 -14.15 -4.45
N THR A 267 -9.45 -14.60 -5.00
CA THR A 267 -10.35 -15.54 -4.32
C THR A 267 -9.71 -16.92 -4.10
N LYS A 268 -8.97 -17.42 -5.10
CA LYS A 268 -8.20 -18.67 -4.96
C LYS A 268 -7.11 -18.52 -3.91
N TRP A 269 -6.40 -17.39 -3.91
CA TRP A 269 -5.37 -17.08 -2.93
C TRP A 269 -5.94 -17.05 -1.50
N GLU A 270 -7.06 -16.36 -1.27
CA GLU A 270 -7.73 -16.26 0.03
C GLU A 270 -8.13 -17.65 0.56
N LYS A 271 -8.63 -18.53 -0.31
CA LYS A 271 -8.97 -19.91 0.05
C LYS A 271 -7.75 -20.79 0.34
N SER A 272 -6.60 -20.47 -0.26
CA SER A 272 -5.33 -21.20 -0.10
C SER A 272 -4.54 -20.83 1.15
N LEU A 273 -5.02 -19.86 1.95
CA LEU A 273 -4.35 -19.49 3.19
C LEU A 273 -4.34 -20.69 4.16
N PRO A 274 -3.19 -20.99 4.79
CA PRO A 274 -3.12 -21.94 5.90
C PRO A 274 -4.03 -21.51 7.06
N SER A 275 -4.49 -22.46 7.88
CA SER A 275 -5.40 -22.18 9.02
C SER A 275 -4.88 -21.09 9.95
N PHE A 276 -3.60 -21.13 10.31
CA PHE A 276 -2.96 -20.14 11.19
C PHE A 276 -2.87 -18.70 10.60
N LEU A 277 -3.20 -18.52 9.31
CA LEU A 277 -3.30 -17.21 8.65
C LEU A 277 -4.75 -16.85 8.29
N LYS A 278 -5.74 -17.66 8.68
CA LYS A 278 -7.16 -17.35 8.50
C LYS A 278 -7.70 -16.60 9.71
N MET A 279 -8.59 -15.64 9.45
CA MET A 279 -9.30 -14.87 10.49
C MET A 279 -10.34 -15.67 11.27
N SER A 280 -10.67 -16.90 10.82
CA SER A 280 -11.73 -17.74 11.41
C SER A 280 -11.26 -18.64 12.55
N GLU A 281 -9.94 -18.74 12.79
CA GLU A 281 -9.41 -19.56 13.88
C GLU A 281 -9.70 -18.90 15.24
N PRO A 282 -10.04 -19.69 16.28
CA PRO A 282 -10.34 -19.16 17.60
C PRO A 282 -9.10 -18.48 18.21
N GLU A 283 -9.31 -17.30 18.82
CA GLU A 283 -8.23 -16.43 19.33
C GLU A 283 -7.29 -17.11 20.34
N THR A 284 -7.78 -18.13 21.05
CA THR A 284 -7.02 -18.88 22.07
C THR A 284 -6.05 -19.92 21.50
N ALA A 285 -6.12 -20.21 20.19
CA ALA A 285 -5.33 -21.26 19.55
C ALA A 285 -4.03 -20.78 18.87
N LEU A 286 -3.85 -19.47 18.69
CA LEU A 286 -2.75 -18.90 17.89
C LEU A 286 -1.93 -17.87 18.68
N ASP A 287 -0.61 -17.94 18.50
CA ASP A 287 0.33 -16.90 18.93
C ASP A 287 -0.08 -15.52 18.37
N GLU A 288 0.18 -14.44 19.12
CA GLU A 288 -0.16 -13.07 18.75
C GLU A 288 0.50 -12.65 17.42
N VAL A 289 1.68 -13.18 17.12
CA VAL A 289 2.37 -12.97 15.83
C VAL A 289 1.55 -13.50 14.66
N PHE A 290 1.01 -14.72 14.74
CA PHE A 290 0.18 -15.30 13.68
C PHE A 290 -1.15 -14.56 13.53
N ARG A 291 -1.78 -14.16 14.64
CA ARG A 291 -2.98 -13.33 14.61
C ARG A 291 -2.71 -11.99 13.91
N ARG A 292 -1.59 -11.36 14.21
CA ARG A 292 -1.15 -10.13 13.55
C ARG A 292 -0.90 -10.34 12.06
N GLN A 293 -0.23 -11.43 11.67
CA GLN A 293 -0.02 -11.79 10.27
C GLN A 293 -1.34 -11.97 9.51
N ALA A 294 -2.33 -12.64 10.11
CA ALA A 294 -3.67 -12.82 9.52
C ALA A 294 -4.39 -11.46 9.32
N VAL A 295 -4.36 -10.59 10.33
CA VAL A 295 -4.92 -9.22 10.25
C VAL A 295 -4.29 -8.43 9.12
N ILE A 296 -2.96 -8.47 8.99
CA ILE A 296 -2.24 -7.74 7.93
C ILE A 296 -2.56 -8.30 6.54
N LEU A 297 -2.64 -9.63 6.38
CA LEU A 297 -3.04 -10.25 5.10
C LEU A 297 -4.46 -9.86 4.70
N ARG A 298 -5.39 -9.79 5.67
CA ARG A 298 -6.76 -9.34 5.41
C ARG A 298 -6.80 -7.90 4.91
N ILE A 299 -6.05 -7.00 5.55
CA ILE A 299 -5.94 -5.59 5.11
C ILE A 299 -5.36 -5.51 3.69
N ARG A 300 -4.28 -6.26 3.42
CA ARG A 300 -3.63 -6.28 2.09
C ARG A 300 -4.56 -6.83 1.00
N LEU A 301 -5.37 -7.84 1.30
CA LEU A 301 -6.37 -8.38 0.37
C LEU A 301 -7.46 -7.36 0.04
N LEU A 302 -8.00 -6.67 1.05
CA LEU A 302 -9.00 -5.63 0.85
C LEU A 302 -8.44 -4.50 -0.02
N HIS A 303 -7.21 -4.07 0.25
CA HIS A 303 -6.49 -3.11 -0.58
C HIS A 303 -6.26 -3.61 -2.02
N ALA A 304 -5.92 -4.88 -2.20
CA ALA A 304 -5.77 -5.49 -3.53
C ALA A 304 -7.07 -5.44 -4.35
N ARG A 305 -8.21 -5.76 -3.73
CA ARG A 305 -9.53 -5.64 -4.37
C ARG A 305 -9.86 -4.20 -4.73
N MET A 306 -9.57 -3.25 -3.84
CA MET A 306 -9.75 -1.83 -4.14
C MET A 306 -8.92 -1.42 -5.36
N LEU A 307 -7.61 -1.71 -5.38
CA LEU A 307 -6.75 -1.40 -6.53
C LEU A 307 -7.23 -2.05 -7.82
N LEU A 308 -7.70 -3.30 -7.77
CA LEU A 308 -8.21 -3.99 -8.94
C LEU A 308 -9.47 -3.32 -9.51
N PHE A 309 -10.40 -2.91 -8.64
CA PHE A 309 -11.73 -2.46 -9.06
C PHE A 309 -11.91 -0.94 -9.15
N ARG A 310 -10.95 -0.15 -8.66
CA ARG A 310 -10.96 1.33 -8.72
C ARG A 310 -11.07 1.90 -10.15
N PRO A 311 -10.46 1.31 -11.21
CA PRO A 311 -10.68 1.76 -12.59
C PRO A 311 -12.14 1.59 -13.04
N MET A 312 -12.79 0.48 -12.66
CA MET A 312 -14.21 0.27 -12.95
C MET A 312 -15.11 1.22 -12.18
N LEU A 313 -14.77 1.55 -10.92
CA LEU A 313 -15.46 2.60 -10.18
C LEU A 313 -15.33 3.97 -10.87
N ALA A 314 -14.13 4.32 -11.35
CA ALA A 314 -13.90 5.56 -12.09
C ALA A 314 -14.79 5.61 -13.35
N CYS A 315 -14.75 4.57 -14.18
CA CYS A 315 -15.57 4.48 -15.38
C CYS A 315 -17.08 4.49 -15.06
N PHE A 316 -17.49 3.83 -13.99
CA PHE A 316 -18.88 3.84 -13.53
C PHE A 316 -19.33 5.26 -13.14
N CYS A 317 -18.51 6.02 -12.41
CA CYS A 317 -18.83 7.39 -12.04
C CYS A 317 -18.83 8.34 -13.26
N LEU A 318 -17.94 8.14 -14.23
CA LEU A 318 -17.81 8.93 -15.47
C LEU A 318 -18.88 8.69 -16.53
N SER A 319 -19.69 7.64 -16.40
CA SER A 319 -20.69 7.26 -17.42
C SER A 319 -22.01 8.03 -17.30
N GLN A 320 -22.01 9.23 -16.70
CA GLN A 320 -23.18 10.13 -16.77
C GLN A 320 -23.26 10.75 -18.17
N SER A 321 -24.16 10.25 -19.02
CA SER A 321 -24.68 11.01 -20.16
C SER A 321 -25.99 11.68 -19.74
N PRO A 322 -26.17 12.99 -19.97
CA PRO A 322 -27.40 13.72 -19.63
C PRO A 322 -28.59 13.42 -20.56
N GLU A 323 -28.49 12.51 -21.54
CA GLU A 323 -29.60 12.24 -22.45
C GLU A 323 -30.57 11.14 -21.94
N PRO A 324 -31.88 11.42 -21.89
CA PRO A 324 -32.91 10.45 -21.59
C PRO A 324 -33.17 9.58 -22.83
N ALA A 325 -32.21 8.73 -23.19
CA ALA A 325 -32.41 7.73 -24.24
C ALA A 325 -32.47 6.35 -23.59
N GLN A 326 -33.59 5.66 -23.85
CA GLN A 326 -33.83 4.25 -23.57
C GLN A 326 -32.65 3.40 -24.06
N THR A 327 -31.62 3.26 -23.23
CA THR A 327 -30.45 2.44 -23.52
C THR A 327 -30.61 1.21 -22.67
N HIS A 328 -30.87 0.07 -23.31
CA HIS A 328 -30.71 -1.22 -22.67
C HIS A 328 -29.31 -1.25 -22.03
N GLU A 329 -29.22 -1.27 -20.71
CA GLU A 329 -27.96 -1.49 -20.02
C GLU A 329 -27.39 -2.84 -20.47
N ASP A 330 -26.37 -2.77 -21.32
CA ASP A 330 -25.61 -3.92 -21.76
C ASP A 330 -24.94 -4.62 -20.56
N LEU A 331 -24.71 -5.92 -20.69
CA LEU A 331 -24.10 -6.75 -19.66
C LEU A 331 -22.78 -6.15 -19.13
N SER A 332 -21.98 -5.57 -20.03
CA SER A 332 -20.74 -4.87 -19.70
C SER A 332 -20.93 -3.78 -18.63
N SER A 333 -21.97 -2.95 -18.77
CA SER A 333 -22.31 -1.87 -17.83
C SER A 333 -22.67 -2.41 -16.45
N ARG A 334 -23.45 -3.50 -16.39
CA ARG A 334 -23.82 -4.15 -15.12
C ARG A 334 -22.62 -4.77 -14.42
N VAL A 335 -21.70 -5.38 -15.16
CA VAL A 335 -20.45 -5.92 -14.61
C VAL A 335 -19.59 -4.80 -14.05
N VAL A 336 -19.47 -3.67 -14.75
CA VAL A 336 -18.75 -2.48 -14.26
C VAL A 336 -19.37 -1.95 -12.97
N GLN A 337 -20.70 -1.83 -12.90
CA GLN A 337 -21.41 -1.43 -11.70
C GLN A 337 -21.14 -2.40 -10.53
N GLN A 338 -21.21 -3.71 -10.77
CA GLN A 338 -20.95 -4.70 -9.73
C GLN A 338 -19.49 -4.64 -9.23
N CYS A 339 -18.53 -4.47 -10.13
CA CYS A 339 -17.13 -4.23 -9.78
C CYS A 339 -16.96 -2.97 -8.92
N ALA A 340 -17.66 -1.89 -9.27
CA ALA A 340 -17.65 -0.64 -8.50
C ALA A 340 -18.23 -0.86 -7.09
N MET A 341 -19.30 -1.64 -6.94
CA MET A 341 -19.85 -2.03 -5.63
C MET A 341 -18.83 -2.80 -4.79
N VAL A 342 -18.18 -3.81 -5.36
CA VAL A 342 -17.13 -4.58 -4.66
C VAL A 342 -15.97 -3.68 -4.23
N CYS A 343 -15.58 -2.69 -5.05
CA CYS A 343 -14.55 -1.71 -4.69
C CYS A 343 -14.92 -0.90 -3.44
N VAL A 344 -16.15 -0.39 -3.39
CA VAL A 344 -16.65 0.44 -2.28
C VAL A 344 -16.84 -0.41 -1.01
N GLU A 345 -17.40 -1.60 -1.13
CA GLU A 345 -17.53 -2.56 -0.01
C GLU A 345 -16.16 -2.91 0.59
N ALA A 346 -15.13 -3.11 -0.26
CA ALA A 346 -13.77 -3.37 0.20
C ALA A 346 -13.19 -2.18 0.98
N ALA A 347 -13.44 -0.94 0.53
CA ALA A 347 -13.00 0.27 1.24
C ALA A 347 -13.70 0.44 2.59
N GLN A 348 -15.03 0.27 2.66
CA GLN A 348 -15.78 0.33 3.91
C GLN A 348 -15.34 -0.76 4.90
N SER A 349 -15.13 -1.98 4.39
CA SER A 349 -14.64 -3.11 5.17
C SER A 349 -13.24 -2.84 5.72
N LEU A 350 -12.33 -2.27 4.90
CA LEU A 350 -10.97 -1.94 5.32
C LEU A 350 -10.98 -0.92 6.47
N ILE A 351 -11.76 0.16 6.33
CA ILE A 351 -11.88 1.19 7.36
C ILE A 351 -12.43 0.59 8.65
N SER A 352 -13.53 -0.15 8.56
CA SER A 352 -14.17 -0.80 9.70
C SER A 352 -13.22 -1.79 10.40
N PHE A 353 -12.43 -2.52 9.62
CA PHE A 353 -11.46 -3.49 10.13
C PHE A 353 -10.29 -2.81 10.86
N ILE A 354 -9.82 -1.66 10.37
CA ILE A 354 -8.82 -0.86 11.11
C ILE A 354 -9.42 -0.35 12.42
N VAL A 355 -10.64 0.18 12.41
CA VAL A 355 -11.33 0.61 13.64
C VAL A 355 -11.44 -0.53 14.65
N GLN A 356 -11.80 -1.74 14.21
CA GLN A 356 -11.95 -2.91 15.08
C GLN A 356 -10.67 -3.27 15.84
N PHE A 357 -9.50 -3.17 15.20
CA PHE A 357 -8.22 -3.59 15.78
C PHE A 357 -7.37 -2.42 16.30
N GLN A 358 -7.86 -1.19 16.21
CA GLN A 358 -7.18 -0.01 16.72
C GLN A 358 -7.06 -0.10 18.24
N ARG A 359 -5.84 0.12 18.76
CA ARG A 359 -5.60 0.25 20.19
C ARG A 359 -5.40 1.72 20.57
N HIS A 360 -5.79 2.06 21.79
CA HIS A 360 -5.65 3.40 22.37
C HIS A 360 -4.66 3.44 23.55
N ASP A 361 -3.98 2.33 23.83
CA ASP A 361 -2.98 2.19 24.90
C ASP A 361 -1.55 2.60 24.46
N GLY A 362 -1.40 3.10 23.23
CA GLY A 362 -0.11 3.45 22.63
C GLY A 362 0.71 2.24 22.16
N SER A 363 0.16 1.03 22.19
CA SER A 363 0.76 -0.16 21.58
C SER A 363 0.36 -0.30 20.11
N LEU A 364 1.27 -0.86 19.30
CA LEU A 364 1.00 -1.14 17.88
C LEU A 364 -0.10 -2.20 17.68
N GLY A 365 -0.22 -3.14 18.63
CA GLY A 365 -1.19 -4.23 18.58
C GLY A 365 -1.05 -5.11 17.34
N LEU A 366 -2.19 -5.53 16.78
CA LEU A 366 -2.27 -6.44 15.63
C LEU A 366 -2.21 -5.72 14.27
N LEU A 367 -2.23 -4.39 14.26
CA LEU A 367 -2.25 -3.62 13.04
C LEU A 367 -0.84 -3.49 12.41
N PRO A 368 -0.75 -3.17 11.11
CA PRO A 368 0.52 -2.77 10.50
C PRO A 368 1.00 -1.43 11.06
N ALA A 369 2.26 -1.08 10.81
CA ALA A 369 2.83 0.19 11.26
C ALA A 369 2.03 1.41 10.78
N TRP A 370 2.05 2.49 11.56
CA TRP A 370 1.18 3.65 11.38
C TRP A 370 1.23 4.27 9.97
N TRP A 371 2.40 4.31 9.32
CA TRP A 371 2.52 4.87 7.97
C TRP A 371 1.77 4.05 6.92
N TYR A 372 1.73 2.72 7.05
CA TYR A 372 0.89 1.87 6.20
C TYR A 372 -0.60 2.06 6.50
N ARG A 373 -0.98 2.27 7.76
CA ARG A 373 -2.39 2.52 8.13
C ARG A 373 -2.89 3.81 7.50
N VAL A 374 -2.13 4.89 7.60
CA VAL A 374 -2.45 6.17 6.96
C VAL A 374 -2.63 5.99 5.45
N PHE A 375 -1.71 5.25 4.80
CA PHE A 375 -1.81 4.93 3.37
C PHE A 375 -3.09 4.17 3.01
N TYR A 376 -3.44 3.12 3.76
CA TYR A 376 -4.65 2.34 3.50
C TYR A 376 -5.93 3.14 3.75
N ILE A 377 -5.99 3.92 4.85
CA ILE A 377 -7.14 4.77 5.18
C ILE A 377 -7.34 5.82 4.10
N TYR A 378 -6.27 6.50 3.68
CA TYR A 378 -6.34 7.50 2.61
C TYR A 378 -6.85 6.88 1.30
N THR A 379 -6.28 5.75 0.88
CA THR A 379 -6.74 5.04 -0.33
C THR A 379 -8.21 4.63 -0.23
N ALA A 380 -8.68 4.17 0.92
CA ALA A 380 -10.08 3.81 1.13
C ALA A 380 -11.01 5.04 1.12
N ALA A 381 -10.61 6.13 1.78
CA ALA A 381 -11.39 7.36 1.83
C ALA A 381 -11.57 7.98 0.43
N THR A 382 -10.57 7.94 -0.45
CA THR A 382 -10.73 8.42 -1.83
C THR A 382 -11.75 7.59 -2.63
N VAL A 383 -11.84 6.28 -2.41
CA VAL A 383 -12.89 5.42 -2.98
C VAL A 383 -14.28 5.85 -2.48
N LEU A 384 -14.41 6.21 -1.20
CA LEU A 384 -15.66 6.74 -0.64
C LEU A 384 -16.05 8.08 -1.27
N VAL A 385 -15.08 8.97 -1.55
CA VAL A 385 -15.36 10.23 -2.26
C VAL A 385 -15.89 9.94 -3.66
N ALA A 386 -15.28 9.02 -4.40
CA ALA A 386 -15.76 8.63 -5.71
C ALA A 386 -17.18 8.03 -5.65
N ALA A 387 -17.49 7.24 -4.61
CA ALA A 387 -18.83 6.66 -4.42
C ALA A 387 -19.92 7.73 -4.23
N ARG A 388 -19.61 8.90 -3.63
CA ARG A 388 -20.57 10.01 -3.47
C ARG A 388 -21.07 10.59 -4.80
N LEU A 389 -20.39 10.30 -5.90
CA LEU A 389 -20.81 10.72 -7.25
C LEU A 389 -22.00 9.91 -7.79
N ARG A 390 -22.37 8.81 -7.13
CA ARG A 390 -23.46 7.90 -7.54
C ARG A 390 -24.39 7.56 -6.35
N PRO A 391 -25.09 8.54 -5.76
CA PRO A 391 -25.93 8.33 -4.56
C PRO A 391 -27.12 7.39 -4.79
N ALA A 392 -27.53 7.18 -6.05
CA ALA A 392 -28.59 6.22 -6.39
C ALA A 392 -28.16 4.75 -6.20
N VAL A 393 -26.85 4.47 -6.23
CA VAL A 393 -26.30 3.11 -6.07
C VAL A 393 -25.64 2.95 -4.71
N PHE A 394 -24.93 3.98 -4.24
CA PHE A 394 -24.23 3.95 -2.97
C PHE A 394 -25.01 4.72 -1.90
N SER A 395 -25.43 3.99 -0.86
CA SER A 395 -26.17 4.54 0.29
C SER A 395 -25.40 5.68 0.97
N SER A 396 -25.90 6.91 0.82
CA SER A 396 -25.33 8.11 1.45
C SER A 396 -25.04 7.97 2.96
N PRO A 397 -25.94 7.41 3.80
CA PRO A 397 -25.65 7.25 5.23
C PRO A 397 -24.53 6.26 5.51
N ASP A 398 -24.40 5.17 4.73
CA ASP A 398 -23.33 4.19 4.93
C ASP A 398 -21.97 4.74 4.48
N ILE A 399 -21.93 5.46 3.36
CA ILE A 399 -20.72 6.17 2.91
C ILE A 399 -20.30 7.23 3.94
N SER A 400 -21.26 7.97 4.49
CA SER A 400 -21.00 9.00 5.50
C SER A 400 -20.48 8.40 6.82
N ARG A 401 -21.02 7.27 7.25
CA ARG A 401 -20.51 6.53 8.43
C ARG A 401 -19.06 6.13 8.24
N SER A 402 -18.73 5.47 7.13
CA SER A 402 -17.35 5.03 6.84
C SER A 402 -16.40 6.21 6.63
N TRP A 403 -16.87 7.30 6.02
CA TRP A 403 -16.10 8.54 5.90
C TRP A 403 -15.72 9.12 7.26
N ASN A 404 -16.69 9.24 8.18
CA ASN A 404 -16.44 9.77 9.52
C ASN A 404 -15.46 8.88 10.29
N GLN A 405 -15.56 7.56 10.16
CA GLN A 405 -14.58 6.63 10.71
C GLN A 405 -13.18 6.84 10.12
N ALA A 406 -13.05 6.99 8.80
CA ALA A 406 -11.77 7.24 8.15
C ALA A 406 -11.14 8.57 8.60
N MET A 407 -11.92 9.64 8.69
CA MET A 407 -11.45 10.94 9.16
C MET A 407 -11.06 10.91 10.64
N GLY A 408 -11.84 10.22 11.49
CA GLY A 408 -11.49 10.00 12.90
C GLY A 408 -10.17 9.24 13.05
N LEU A 409 -9.99 8.15 12.30
CA LEU A 409 -8.73 7.42 12.28
C LEU A 409 -7.56 8.31 11.84
N LEU A 410 -7.69 9.09 10.76
CA LEU A 410 -6.62 9.99 10.33
C LEU A 410 -6.28 11.03 11.39
N HIS A 411 -7.28 11.56 12.10
CA HIS A 411 -7.07 12.50 13.19
C HIS A 411 -6.30 11.85 14.36
N ASP A 412 -6.66 10.63 14.75
CA ASP A 412 -5.92 9.87 15.78
C ASP A 412 -4.45 9.66 15.38
N HIS A 413 -4.19 9.47 14.07
CA HIS A 413 -2.85 9.26 13.54
C HIS A 413 -2.03 10.55 13.36
N GLU A 414 -2.61 11.74 13.53
CA GLU A 414 -1.84 13.01 13.51
C GLU A 414 -0.78 13.05 14.61
N ASN A 415 -1.06 12.39 15.74
CA ASN A 415 -0.12 12.25 16.86
C ASN A 415 0.99 11.23 16.59
N LEU A 416 1.00 10.57 15.42
CA LEU A 416 2.03 9.61 15.02
C LEU A 416 2.94 10.15 13.92
N GLY A 417 2.44 11.07 13.08
CA GLY A 417 3.25 11.72 12.06
C GLY A 417 2.48 12.74 11.21
N PRO A 418 3.19 13.66 10.53
CA PRO A 418 2.58 14.77 9.79
C PRO A 418 1.84 14.33 8.51
N SER A 419 2.08 13.12 8.00
CA SER A 419 1.40 12.62 6.80
C SER A 419 -0.11 12.41 7.01
N ALA A 420 -0.53 12.02 8.21
CA ALA A 420 -1.94 11.81 8.52
C ALA A 420 -2.74 13.11 8.39
N ARG A 421 -2.21 14.21 8.94
CA ARG A 421 -2.80 15.56 8.80
C ARG A 421 -2.90 16.00 7.34
N ARG A 422 -1.82 15.80 6.57
CA ARG A 422 -1.81 16.11 5.13
C ARG A 422 -2.87 15.31 4.36
N CYS A 423 -2.99 14.01 4.65
CA CYS A 423 -4.00 13.14 4.05
C CYS A 423 -5.43 13.60 4.39
N ALA A 424 -5.69 13.95 5.66
CA ALA A 424 -6.98 14.46 6.11
C ALA A 424 -7.36 15.76 5.39
N ALA A 425 -6.43 16.71 5.31
CA ALA A 425 -6.64 17.98 4.61
C ALA A 425 -6.92 17.76 3.10
N ALA A 426 -6.12 16.91 2.44
CA ALA A 426 -6.33 16.59 1.02
C ALA A 426 -7.71 15.95 0.76
N LEU A 427 -8.14 15.03 1.62
CA LEU A 427 -9.45 14.39 1.54
C LEU A 427 -10.61 15.38 1.74
N GLN A 428 -10.49 16.30 2.71
CA GLN A 428 -11.50 17.34 2.92
C GLN A 428 -11.64 18.25 1.70
N ILE A 429 -10.51 18.72 1.15
CA ILE A 429 -10.51 19.54 -0.07
C ILE A 429 -11.18 18.80 -1.23
N LEU A 430 -10.78 17.53 -1.44
CA LEU A 430 -11.33 16.68 -2.50
C LEU A 430 -12.84 16.49 -2.34
N SER A 431 -13.29 16.21 -1.12
CA SER A 431 -14.71 16.04 -0.84
C SER A 431 -15.51 17.32 -1.11
N THR A 432 -15.00 18.49 -0.69
CA THR A 432 -15.69 19.77 -0.90
C THR A 432 -15.85 20.09 -2.38
N LYS A 433 -14.80 19.88 -3.19
CA LYS A 433 -14.87 20.10 -4.65
C LYS A 433 -15.93 19.22 -5.30
N VAL A 434 -15.98 17.94 -4.95
CA VAL A 434 -16.98 17.00 -5.45
C VAL A 434 -18.42 17.44 -5.12
N PHE A 435 -18.65 18.02 -3.95
CA PHE A 435 -19.97 18.55 -3.57
C PHE A 435 -20.33 19.86 -4.28
N GLN A 436 -19.36 20.73 -4.56
CA GLN A 436 -19.59 21.98 -5.29
C GLN A 436 -20.01 21.73 -6.73
N ASP A 437 -19.39 20.77 -7.42
CA ASP A 437 -19.73 20.42 -8.82
C ASP A 437 -21.08 19.71 -8.96
N GLN A 438 -21.65 19.17 -7.87
CA GLN A 438 -22.98 18.57 -7.86
C GLN A 438 -24.12 19.57 -7.62
N GLN A 439 -23.83 20.80 -7.17
CA GLN A 439 -24.85 21.83 -7.03
C GLN A 439 -25.21 22.39 -8.42
N PRO A 440 -26.50 22.38 -8.83
CA PRO A 440 -26.89 23.07 -10.04
C PRO A 440 -26.55 24.56 -9.88
N GLN A 441 -25.77 25.11 -10.82
CA GLN A 441 -25.53 26.55 -10.89
C GLN A 441 -26.89 27.27 -10.81
N PRO A 442 -27.08 28.24 -9.89
CA PRO A 442 -28.30 29.02 -9.87
C PRO A 442 -28.46 29.65 -11.25
N ALA A 443 -29.58 29.36 -11.92
CA ALA A 443 -29.91 30.02 -13.17
C ALA A 443 -29.77 31.53 -12.97
N ALA A 444 -28.93 32.18 -13.79
CA ALA A 444 -28.77 33.62 -13.76
C ALA A 444 -30.14 34.27 -13.96
N LEU A 445 -30.71 34.82 -12.88
CA LEU A 445 -31.95 35.59 -12.94
C LEU A 445 -31.69 36.84 -13.80
N PRO A 446 -32.59 37.20 -14.74
CA PRO A 446 -32.45 38.44 -15.48
C PRO A 446 -32.55 39.63 -14.52
N ASN A 447 -31.55 40.52 -14.60
CA ASN A 447 -31.46 41.77 -13.86
C ASN A 447 -32.83 42.46 -13.77
N SER A 448 -33.38 42.55 -12.55
CA SER A 448 -34.53 43.37 -12.24
C SER A 448 -34.20 44.22 -11.02
N GLU A 449 -34.48 45.50 -11.16
CA GLU A 449 -33.95 46.63 -10.41
C GLU A 449 -34.24 46.60 -8.91
N VAL A 450 -33.29 47.18 -8.17
CA VAL A 450 -33.30 47.40 -6.72
C VAL A 450 -34.46 48.32 -6.33
N ASN A 451 -35.23 47.94 -5.30
CA ASN A 451 -35.87 48.93 -4.44
C ASN A 451 -35.95 48.43 -2.97
N PRO A 452 -35.54 49.23 -1.98
CA PRO A 452 -35.48 48.83 -0.58
C PRO A 452 -36.74 49.27 0.17
N ALA A 453 -37.38 48.36 0.93
CA ALA A 453 -37.93 48.64 2.27
C ALA A 453 -38.81 47.49 2.83
N VAL A 454 -38.66 47.33 4.15
CA VAL A 454 -39.60 46.77 5.16
C VAL A 454 -39.43 45.28 5.53
N PRO A 455 -39.48 44.93 6.84
CA PRO A 455 -38.80 43.75 7.38
C PRO A 455 -39.75 42.64 7.88
N ASN A 456 -39.12 41.48 8.07
CA ASN A 456 -39.23 40.56 9.22
C ASN A 456 -40.12 39.29 9.14
N VAL A 457 -39.47 38.18 9.54
CA VAL A 457 -39.95 37.01 10.32
C VAL A 457 -40.39 35.70 9.60
N SER A 458 -39.41 34.76 9.56
CA SER A 458 -39.42 33.30 9.90
C SER A 458 -40.40 32.35 9.20
N ASN A 459 -40.16 31.05 8.99
CA ASN A 459 -39.05 30.10 9.19
C ASN A 459 -39.52 28.87 8.38
N ASP A 460 -38.65 28.19 7.63
CA ASP A 460 -38.80 26.73 7.47
C ASP A 460 -37.45 26.10 7.14
N GLN A 461 -37.22 24.95 7.76
CA GLN A 461 -35.91 24.40 8.11
C GLN A 461 -35.14 23.88 6.89
N GLN A 462 -34.00 24.51 6.66
CA GLN A 462 -32.91 24.01 5.82
C GLN A 462 -31.78 23.69 6.79
N GLU A 463 -31.45 22.41 6.99
CA GLU A 463 -30.30 22.01 7.80
C GLU A 463 -29.01 22.41 7.07
N SER A 464 -28.53 23.62 7.35
CA SER A 464 -27.17 24.03 7.06
C SER A 464 -26.23 23.34 8.05
N PHE A 465 -25.35 22.48 7.53
CA PHE A 465 -24.20 22.01 8.30
C PHE A 465 -23.13 23.11 8.31
N ASP A 466 -23.36 24.15 9.11
CA ASP A 466 -22.30 25.09 9.51
C ASP A 466 -21.50 24.45 10.65
N MET A 467 -20.29 23.99 10.35
CA MET A 467 -19.27 23.73 11.37
C MET A 467 -18.22 24.84 11.31
N PRO A 468 -17.91 25.52 12.43
CA PRO A 468 -16.95 26.61 12.45
C PRO A 468 -15.52 26.07 12.28
N PHE A 469 -14.75 26.68 11.37
CA PHE A 469 -13.35 26.34 11.06
C PHE A 469 -12.39 27.31 11.75
N PRO A 470 -11.57 26.87 12.73
CA PRO A 470 -10.54 27.73 13.29
C PRO A 470 -9.11 27.20 13.08
N TYR A 471 -8.75 26.58 11.95
CA TYR A 471 -7.33 26.21 11.69
C TYR A 471 -6.97 26.25 10.20
N LEU A 472 -7.00 27.43 9.59
CA LEU A 472 -6.49 27.71 8.24
C LEU A 472 -5.55 28.92 8.24
N THR A 473 -4.48 28.86 9.04
CA THR A 473 -3.31 29.74 8.97
C THR A 473 -2.22 28.98 9.74
N GLN A 474 -1.07 28.53 9.19
CA GLN A 474 -0.05 29.36 8.57
C GLN A 474 1.04 28.55 7.79
N ASP A 475 0.91 27.24 7.58
CA ASP A 475 2.00 26.41 7.00
C ASP A 475 1.57 25.56 5.78
N ALA A 476 0.63 26.04 4.97
CA ALA A 476 0.22 25.41 3.71
C ALA A 476 1.16 25.74 2.52
N THR A 477 2.29 26.40 2.76
CA THR A 477 3.12 27.05 1.71
C THR A 477 4.20 26.17 1.09
N ALA A 478 4.21 24.87 1.36
CA ALA A 478 5.13 23.91 0.71
C ALA A 478 4.41 22.84 -0.15
N PHE A 479 3.09 22.99 -0.35
CA PHE A 479 2.30 22.11 -1.21
C PHE A 479 2.00 22.85 -2.51
N ASP A 480 2.66 22.47 -3.60
CA ASP A 480 2.38 23.00 -4.93
C ASP A 480 1.07 22.41 -5.45
N MET A 481 -0.04 23.01 -5.00
CA MET A 481 -1.42 22.66 -5.35
C MET A 481 -1.71 22.77 -6.84
N ASP A 482 -0.88 23.48 -7.61
CA ASP A 482 -1.06 23.69 -9.05
C ASP A 482 -0.55 22.49 -9.87
N ALA A 483 0.22 21.57 -9.26
CA ALA A 483 0.74 20.38 -9.93
C ALA A 483 -0.26 19.22 -10.04
N ILE A 484 -1.41 19.28 -9.34
CA ILE A 484 -2.48 18.29 -9.46
C ILE A 484 -3.60 18.94 -10.29
N SER A 485 -3.63 18.69 -11.60
CA SER A 485 -4.76 19.12 -12.41
C SER A 485 -6.01 18.31 -11.99
N PHE A 486 -6.83 18.91 -11.14
CA PHE A 486 -8.07 18.32 -10.67
C PHE A 486 -9.16 18.53 -11.72
N ASP A 487 -9.13 17.68 -12.74
CA ASP A 487 -10.27 17.55 -13.65
C ASP A 487 -11.18 16.43 -13.14
N VAL A 488 -12.38 16.80 -12.66
CA VAL A 488 -13.43 15.87 -12.22
C VAL A 488 -13.90 14.98 -13.37
N SER A 489 -13.61 15.36 -14.63
CA SER A 489 -13.92 14.57 -15.81
C SER A 489 -12.86 13.50 -16.18
N ASP A 490 -11.69 13.49 -15.54
CA ASP A 490 -10.59 12.57 -15.86
C ASP A 490 -10.32 11.52 -14.76
N PHE A 491 -10.72 11.77 -13.50
CA PHE A 491 -10.50 10.86 -12.35
C PHE A 491 -9.05 10.36 -12.19
N SER A 492 -8.08 11.03 -12.81
CA SER A 492 -6.64 10.73 -12.68
C SER A 492 -6.17 10.86 -11.22
N TRP A 493 -6.84 11.68 -10.41
CA TRP A 493 -6.66 11.75 -8.95
C TRP A 493 -7.08 10.46 -8.19
N LEU A 494 -8.00 9.68 -8.75
CA LEU A 494 -8.38 8.36 -8.21
C LEU A 494 -7.35 7.30 -8.65
N ASN A 495 -6.50 7.58 -9.61
CA ASN A 495 -5.45 6.65 -10.05
C ASN A 495 -4.04 7.15 -9.68
N SER A 496 -3.91 8.35 -9.09
CA SER A 496 -2.66 8.85 -8.54
C SER A 496 -2.34 8.13 -7.23
N MET A 497 -1.12 7.59 -7.18
CA MET A 497 -0.59 6.94 -5.98
C MET A 497 -0.07 8.03 -5.03
N PRO A 498 -0.29 7.93 -3.71
CA PRO A 498 0.11 8.96 -2.73
C PRO A 498 1.58 9.36 -2.78
N GLY A 499 2.47 8.52 -3.32
CA GLY A 499 3.89 8.84 -3.49
C GLY A 499 4.20 9.93 -4.53
N SER A 500 3.20 10.40 -5.28
CA SER A 500 3.29 11.60 -6.13
C SER A 500 2.73 12.87 -5.47
N LEU A 501 2.45 12.84 -4.15
CA LEU A 501 1.89 13.95 -3.35
C LEU A 501 2.84 14.43 -2.25
#